data_AF-A0A970IDU4-F1
#
_entry.id   AF-A0A970IDU4-F1
#
_cell.length_a   1.000
_cell.length_b   1.000
_cell.length_c   1.000
_cell.angle_alpha   90.00
_cell.angle_beta   90.00
_cell.angle_gamma   90.00
#
_symmetry.space_group_name_H-M   'P 1'
#
loop_
_entity.id
_entity.type
_entity.pdbx_description
1 polymer ?
#
loop_
_entity_poly.entity_id
_entity_poly.type
_entity_poly.pdbx_seq_one_letter_code
_entity_poly.pdbx_strand_id
1 'polypeptide(L)'
;DKAMYKHIFDVCTKKKNDFVFEYFTMQADLINIRTFLRVRKIDESFEFLKDLLLPGSELGEDFFFDIMKEPVEHIVDMLTSKKYSRVVKQGVEAFLNTGSLSTYERLMDDFLLSFVKASRWNPLGIEPVIGYLLAKENEIRIIRIIMEGKINNLPSQTIRERLRDVYV
;
A
#
# COMPACT_ATOMS: atom_id res chain seq x y z
N ASP A 1 -8.20 -6.03 -10.29
CA ASP A 1 -8.24 -5.73 -8.83
C ASP A 1 -9.61 -5.26 -8.32
N LYS A 2 -10.31 -4.30 -8.96
CA LYS A 2 -11.62 -3.81 -8.46
C LYS A 2 -12.64 -4.90 -8.10
N ALA A 3 -12.84 -5.89 -8.96
CA ALA A 3 -13.77 -6.99 -8.69
C ALA A 3 -13.37 -7.83 -7.46
N MET A 4 -12.06 -8.06 -7.28
CA MET A 4 -11.52 -8.76 -6.12
C MET A 4 -11.76 -7.95 -4.84
N TYR A 5 -11.44 -6.65 -4.85
CA TYR A 5 -11.66 -5.78 -3.69
C TYR A 5 -13.14 -5.66 -3.34
N LYS A 6 -14.02 -5.55 -4.34
CA LYS A 6 -15.47 -5.59 -4.12
C LYS A 6 -15.90 -6.87 -3.39
N HIS A 7 -15.41 -8.03 -3.86
CA HIS A 7 -15.70 -9.30 -3.21
C HIS A 7 -15.15 -9.37 -1.78
N ILE A 8 -13.92 -8.90 -1.56
CA ILE A 8 -13.30 -8.84 -0.22
C ILE A 8 -14.20 -8.04 0.72
N PHE A 9 -14.59 -6.81 0.36
CA PHE A 9 -15.43 -5.98 1.22
C PHE A 9 -16.83 -6.58 1.43
N ASP A 10 -17.43 -7.20 0.42
CA ASP A 10 -18.70 -7.92 0.57
C ASP A 10 -18.59 -9.05 1.62
N VAL A 11 -17.47 -9.76 1.66
CA VAL A 11 -17.20 -10.82 2.65
C VAL A 11 -16.93 -10.21 4.02
N CYS A 12 -16.10 -9.17 4.11
CA CYS A 12 -15.78 -8.50 5.38
C CYS A 12 -17.04 -7.96 6.06
N THR A 13 -17.92 -7.28 5.33
CA THR A 13 -19.19 -6.75 5.86
C THR A 13 -20.11 -7.87 6.37
N LYS A 14 -20.14 -9.03 5.70
CA LYS A 14 -20.94 -10.18 6.15
C LYS A 14 -20.36 -10.87 7.39
N LYS A 15 -19.03 -10.95 7.48
CA LYS A 15 -18.33 -11.67 8.56
C LYS A 15 -18.06 -10.83 9.80
N LYS A 16 -18.15 -9.49 9.69
CA LYS A 16 -18.00 -8.53 10.80
C LYS A 16 -16.71 -8.71 11.60
N ASN A 17 -15.58 -8.86 10.91
CA ASN A 17 -14.27 -8.84 11.54
C ASN A 17 -13.59 -7.50 11.26
N ASP A 18 -13.46 -6.67 12.30
CA ASP A 18 -12.95 -5.31 12.19
C ASP A 18 -11.48 -5.27 11.77
N PHE A 19 -10.66 -6.23 12.23
CA PHE A 19 -9.25 -6.32 11.86
C PHE A 19 -9.05 -6.53 10.36
N VAL A 20 -9.76 -7.51 9.78
CA VAL A 20 -9.67 -7.82 8.34
C VAL A 20 -10.25 -6.68 7.52
N PHE A 21 -11.36 -6.09 7.96
CA PHE A 21 -11.95 -4.92 7.30
C PHE A 21 -10.96 -3.75 7.28
N GLU A 22 -10.39 -3.38 8.42
CA GLU A 22 -9.43 -2.28 8.55
C GLU A 22 -8.16 -2.54 7.75
N TYR A 23 -7.63 -3.77 7.74
CA TYR A 23 -6.48 -4.16 6.92
C TYR A 23 -6.71 -3.85 5.43
N PHE A 24 -7.83 -4.33 4.88
CA PHE A 24 -8.13 -4.14 3.46
C PHE A 24 -8.51 -2.71 3.12
N THR A 25 -9.13 -1.96 4.03
CA THR A 25 -9.34 -0.51 3.89
C THR A 25 -7.99 0.20 3.75
N MET A 26 -7.05 -0.03 4.68
CA MET A 26 -5.72 0.58 4.61
C MET A 26 -4.95 0.18 3.35
N GLN A 27 -5.08 -1.08 2.93
CA GLN A 27 -4.46 -1.56 1.70
C GLN A 27 -5.05 -0.87 0.46
N ALA A 28 -6.39 -0.71 0.40
CA ALA A 28 -7.07 -0.01 -0.68
C ALA A 28 -6.65 1.47 -0.74
N ASP A 29 -6.60 2.18 0.41
CA ASP A 29 -6.17 3.57 0.49
C ASP A 29 -4.74 3.75 -0.06
N LEU A 30 -3.79 2.94 0.39
CA LEU A 30 -2.39 3.01 -0.05
C LEU A 30 -2.22 2.66 -1.54
N ILE A 31 -2.99 1.69 -2.05
CA ILE A 31 -2.99 1.37 -3.48
C ILE A 31 -3.59 2.51 -4.31
N ASN A 32 -4.65 3.16 -3.82
CA ASN A 32 -5.28 4.29 -4.50
C ASN A 32 -4.34 5.50 -4.55
N ILE A 33 -3.62 5.81 -3.46
CA ILE A 33 -2.57 6.84 -3.45
C ILE A 33 -1.47 6.50 -4.46
N ARG A 34 -0.97 5.25 -4.46
CA ARG A 34 0.03 4.82 -5.44
C ARG A 34 -0.48 4.96 -6.88
N THR A 35 -1.73 4.59 -7.12
CA THR A 35 -2.38 4.69 -8.44
C THR A 35 -2.47 6.15 -8.87
N PHE A 36 -2.89 7.05 -7.97
CA PHE A 36 -2.86 8.49 -8.19
C PHE A 36 -1.46 8.98 -8.62
N LEU A 37 -0.40 8.62 -7.88
CA LEU A 37 0.97 9.01 -8.23
C LEU A 37 1.39 8.53 -9.63
N ARG A 38 0.96 7.31 -10.03
CA ARG A 38 1.21 6.78 -11.38
C ARG A 38 0.47 7.56 -12.45
N VAL A 39 -0.81 7.88 -12.23
CA VAL A 39 -1.63 8.68 -13.15
C VAL A 39 -1.03 10.08 -13.32
N ARG A 40 -0.63 10.73 -12.23
CA ARG A 40 0.06 12.02 -12.28
C ARG A 40 1.38 11.95 -13.06
N LYS A 41 2.13 10.85 -12.94
CA LYS A 41 3.39 10.65 -13.69
C LYS A 41 3.18 10.64 -15.20
N ILE A 42 2.08 10.08 -15.67
CA ILE A 42 1.76 9.95 -17.09
C ILE A 42 0.86 11.07 -17.62
N ASP A 43 0.59 12.09 -16.78
CA ASP A 43 -0.24 13.26 -17.08
C ASP A 43 -1.65 12.92 -17.60
N GLU A 44 -2.26 11.89 -17.01
CA GLU A 44 -3.62 11.46 -17.35
C GLU A 44 -4.69 12.13 -16.47
N SER A 45 -5.94 12.10 -16.95
CA SER A 45 -7.08 12.79 -16.33
C SER A 45 -7.60 12.14 -15.03
N PHE A 46 -8.43 12.87 -14.28
CA PHE A 46 -9.14 12.31 -13.12
C PHE A 46 -10.10 11.19 -13.51
N GLU A 47 -10.73 11.28 -14.67
CA GLU A 47 -11.66 10.31 -15.23
C GLU A 47 -10.93 8.98 -15.44
N PHE A 48 -9.70 9.03 -15.93
CA PHE A 48 -8.82 7.85 -16.00
C PHE A 48 -8.49 7.30 -14.61
N LEU A 49 -8.17 8.15 -13.63
CA LEU A 49 -7.91 7.71 -12.25
C LEU A 49 -9.14 7.05 -11.61
N LYS A 50 -10.32 7.64 -11.79
CA LYS A 50 -11.60 7.16 -11.23
C LYS A 50 -11.87 5.72 -11.67
N ASP A 51 -11.60 5.40 -12.93
CA ASP A 51 -11.72 4.05 -13.48
C ASP A 51 -10.69 3.05 -12.92
N LEU A 52 -9.69 3.51 -12.16
CA LEU A 52 -8.69 2.69 -11.48
C LEU A 52 -8.88 2.59 -9.96
N LEU A 53 -9.55 3.56 -9.32
CA LEU A 53 -9.74 3.60 -7.86
C LEU A 53 -10.43 2.33 -7.33
N LEU A 54 -9.79 1.68 -6.35
CA LEU A 54 -10.31 0.52 -5.66
C LEU A 54 -11.45 0.92 -4.71
N PRO A 55 -12.50 0.09 -4.59
CA PRO A 55 -13.58 0.30 -3.63
C PRO A 55 -13.11 0.06 -2.19
N GLY A 56 -13.89 0.53 -1.20
CA GLY A 56 -13.67 0.32 0.23
C GLY A 56 -12.50 1.10 0.86
N SER A 57 -11.92 2.00 0.08
CA SER A 57 -11.02 3.09 0.49
C SER A 57 -11.76 4.09 1.39
N GLU A 58 -11.13 4.56 2.47
CA GLU A 58 -11.59 5.74 3.23
C GLU A 58 -11.37 7.02 2.44
N LEU A 59 -10.36 7.04 1.57
CA LEU A 59 -10.11 8.13 0.62
C LEU A 59 -11.08 7.99 -0.55
N GLY A 60 -12.14 8.81 -0.55
CA GLY A 60 -13.18 8.80 -1.58
C GLY A 60 -12.78 9.48 -2.90
N GLU A 61 -13.63 9.38 -3.91
CA GLU A 61 -13.43 10.04 -5.21
C GLU A 61 -13.21 11.54 -5.08
N ASP A 62 -13.96 12.22 -4.21
CA ASP A 62 -13.86 13.67 -3.99
C ASP A 62 -12.45 14.09 -3.52
N PHE A 63 -11.84 13.30 -2.63
CA PHE A 63 -10.47 13.52 -2.18
C PHE A 63 -9.48 13.49 -3.36
N PHE A 64 -9.63 12.49 -4.24
CA PHE A 64 -8.77 12.36 -5.42
C PHE A 64 -9.08 13.41 -6.48
N PHE A 65 -10.35 13.82 -6.62
CA PHE A 65 -10.75 14.88 -7.53
C PHE A 65 -10.10 16.22 -7.15
N ASP A 66 -10.09 16.54 -5.87
CA ASP A 66 -9.49 17.79 -5.38
C ASP A 66 -7.97 17.77 -5.47
N ILE A 67 -7.31 16.69 -5.04
CA ILE A 67 -5.84 16.62 -5.09
C ILE A 67 -5.27 16.53 -6.52
N MET A 68 -6.07 16.10 -7.51
CA MET A 68 -5.67 16.13 -8.93
C MET A 68 -5.49 17.55 -9.48
N LYS A 69 -6.13 18.56 -8.87
CA LYS A 69 -6.01 19.98 -9.26
C LYS A 69 -4.76 20.63 -8.68
N GLU A 70 -4.11 19.97 -7.74
CA GLU A 70 -3.00 20.50 -6.96
C GLU A 70 -1.65 19.91 -7.45
N PRO A 71 -0.53 20.56 -7.09
CA PRO A 71 0.80 19.95 -7.18
C PRO A 71 0.86 18.64 -6.40
N VAL A 72 1.67 17.68 -6.86
CA VAL A 72 1.75 16.34 -6.25
C VAL A 72 2.21 16.40 -4.79
N GLU A 73 2.99 17.41 -4.44
CA GLU A 73 3.51 17.68 -3.11
C GLU A 73 2.39 17.89 -2.06
N HIS A 74 1.28 18.52 -2.45
CA HIS A 74 0.16 18.83 -1.55
C HIS A 74 -0.51 17.57 -0.96
N ILE A 75 -0.32 16.40 -1.57
CA ILE A 75 -0.88 15.16 -1.00
C ILE A 75 -0.27 14.86 0.38
N VAL A 76 0.98 15.27 0.61
CA VAL A 76 1.65 15.10 1.89
C VAL A 76 0.92 15.89 2.96
N ASP A 77 0.58 17.15 2.69
CA ASP A 77 -0.11 18.03 3.65
C ASP A 77 -1.52 17.49 3.98
N MET A 78 -2.25 17.08 2.94
CA MET A 78 -3.61 16.55 3.07
C MET A 78 -3.68 15.23 3.85
N LEU A 79 -2.60 14.44 3.84
CA LEU A 79 -2.51 13.15 4.54
C LEU A 79 -1.62 13.19 5.78
N THR A 80 -1.07 14.34 6.16
CA THR A 80 -0.17 14.48 7.32
C THR A 80 -0.87 14.13 8.64
N SER A 81 -2.16 14.45 8.77
CA SER A 81 -2.98 14.15 9.95
C SER A 81 -3.57 12.73 9.95
N LYS A 82 -3.36 11.95 8.88
CA LYS A 82 -3.91 10.61 8.69
C LYS A 82 -2.88 9.54 9.06
N LYS A 83 -3.37 8.31 9.27
CA LYS A 83 -2.58 7.10 9.57
C LYS A 83 -1.43 6.80 8.59
N TYR A 84 -1.46 7.38 7.38
CA TYR A 84 -0.47 7.12 6.31
C TYR A 84 0.67 8.14 6.24
N SER A 85 0.72 9.13 7.13
CA SER A 85 1.66 10.27 7.07
C SER A 85 3.11 9.87 6.76
N ARG A 86 3.65 8.85 7.44
CA ARG A 86 5.02 8.35 7.20
C ARG A 86 5.21 7.80 5.78
N VAL A 87 4.27 6.99 5.30
CA VAL A 87 4.35 6.36 3.96
C VAL A 87 4.24 7.42 2.88
N VAL A 88 3.28 8.34 3.02
CA VAL A 88 3.03 9.39 2.05
C VAL A 88 4.20 10.36 2.01
N LYS A 89 4.64 10.90 3.15
CA LYS A 89 5.74 11.87 3.19
C LYS A 89 7.02 11.32 2.53
N GLN A 90 7.56 10.23 3.06
CA GLN A 90 8.82 9.68 2.56
C GLN A 90 8.67 9.07 1.16
N GLY A 91 7.54 8.42 0.87
CA GLY A 91 7.29 7.79 -0.41
C GLY A 91 7.08 8.79 -1.55
N VAL A 92 6.35 9.88 -1.30
CA VAL A 92 6.12 10.96 -2.27
C VAL A 92 7.39 11.78 -2.46
N GLU A 93 8.11 12.14 -1.40
CA GLU A 93 9.42 12.81 -1.52
C GLU A 93 10.40 11.99 -2.36
N ALA A 94 10.52 10.68 -2.12
CA ALA A 94 11.36 9.80 -2.92
C ALA A 94 10.88 9.70 -4.38
N PHE A 95 9.57 9.66 -4.59
CA PHE A 95 8.97 9.61 -5.93
C PHE A 95 9.26 10.89 -6.73
N LEU A 96 9.12 12.07 -6.14
CA LEU A 96 9.42 13.35 -6.79
C LEU A 96 10.90 13.47 -7.16
N ASN A 97 11.79 13.00 -6.28
CA ASN A 97 13.23 13.07 -6.51
C ASN A 97 13.76 12.07 -7.54
N THR A 98 13.14 10.88 -7.65
CA THR A 98 13.68 9.76 -8.45
C THR A 98 12.79 9.31 -9.60
N GLY A 99 11.54 9.74 -9.62
CA GLY A 99 10.49 9.21 -10.49
C GLY A 99 10.09 7.75 -10.20
N SER A 100 10.66 7.12 -9.15
CA SER A 100 10.42 5.72 -8.81
C SER A 100 9.49 5.58 -7.61
N LEU A 101 8.58 4.60 -7.67
CA LEU A 101 7.68 4.25 -6.56
C LEU A 101 8.26 3.16 -5.64
N SER A 102 9.47 2.66 -5.89
CA SER A 102 10.03 1.55 -5.11
C SER A 102 10.06 1.84 -3.60
N THR A 103 10.43 3.05 -3.20
CA THR A 103 10.43 3.46 -1.79
C THR A 103 9.02 3.50 -1.21
N TYR A 104 8.07 4.06 -1.96
CA TYR A 104 6.66 4.10 -1.56
C TYR A 104 6.11 2.68 -1.35
N GLU A 105 6.36 1.77 -2.29
CA GLU A 105 5.87 0.39 -2.23
C GLU A 105 6.46 -0.37 -1.04
N ARG A 106 7.75 -0.20 -0.77
CA ARG A 106 8.38 -0.78 0.42
C ARG A 106 7.74 -0.25 1.71
N LEU A 107 7.57 1.07 1.83
CA LEU A 107 6.97 1.70 3.01
C LEU A 107 5.51 1.29 3.21
N MET A 108 4.74 1.13 2.13
CA MET A 108 3.37 0.61 2.17
C MET A 108 3.34 -0.81 2.73
N ASP A 109 4.21 -1.69 2.23
CA ASP A 109 4.31 -3.08 2.72
C ASP A 109 4.75 -3.13 4.20
N ASP A 110 5.74 -2.32 4.59
CA ASP A 110 6.23 -2.23 5.98
C ASP A 110 5.12 -1.71 6.93
N PHE A 111 4.33 -0.72 6.49
CA PHE A 111 3.20 -0.19 7.24
C PHE A 111 2.13 -1.26 7.48
N LEU A 112 1.69 -1.96 6.42
CA LEU A 112 0.68 -3.02 6.53
C LEU A 112 1.18 -4.16 7.41
N LEU A 113 2.46 -4.52 7.31
CA LEU A 113 3.08 -5.52 8.16
C LEU A 113 3.09 -5.09 9.63
N SER A 114 3.36 -3.81 9.92
CA SER A 114 3.34 -3.29 11.28
C SER A 114 1.96 -3.37 11.94
N PHE A 115 0.90 -3.10 11.17
CA PHE A 115 -0.48 -3.28 11.64
C PHE A 115 -0.77 -4.74 11.99
N VAL A 116 -0.34 -5.66 11.13
CA VAL A 116 -0.49 -7.11 11.37
C VAL A 116 0.31 -7.56 12.59
N LYS A 117 1.53 -7.05 12.80
CA LYS A 117 2.33 -7.35 14.01
C LYS A 117 1.65 -6.88 15.29
N ALA A 118 0.95 -5.75 15.25
CA ALA A 118 0.25 -5.21 16.42
C ALA A 118 -0.89 -6.12 16.90
N SER A 119 -1.55 -6.85 16.00
CA SER A 119 -2.64 -7.78 16.35
C SER A 119 -2.16 -9.13 16.92
N ARG A 120 -0.84 -9.40 16.94
CA ARG A 120 -0.24 -10.62 17.50
C ARG A 120 -0.61 -10.85 18.98
N TRP A 121 -0.99 -9.79 19.70
CA TRP A 121 -1.38 -9.85 21.11
C TRP A 121 -2.83 -10.27 21.35
N ASN A 122 -3.61 -10.57 20.30
CA ASN A 122 -4.96 -11.14 20.39
C ASN A 122 -4.97 -12.61 19.90
N PRO A 123 -4.62 -13.59 20.76
CA PRO A 123 -4.36 -14.96 20.34
C PRO A 123 -5.61 -15.81 20.06
N LEU A 124 -6.82 -15.33 20.40
CA LEU A 124 -8.05 -16.14 20.37
C LEU A 124 -8.92 -15.92 19.12
N GLY A 125 -8.54 -15.02 18.21
CA GLY A 125 -9.29 -14.75 16.98
C GLY A 125 -8.60 -15.26 15.71
N ILE A 126 -9.07 -14.80 14.54
CA ILE A 126 -8.52 -15.18 13.23
C ILE A 126 -7.22 -14.41 12.90
N GLU A 127 -6.94 -13.35 13.65
CA GLU A 127 -5.84 -12.41 13.44
C GLU A 127 -4.47 -13.10 13.41
N PRO A 128 -4.14 -14.08 14.28
CA PRO A 128 -2.87 -14.80 14.19
C PRO A 128 -2.73 -15.62 12.90
N VAL A 129 -3.83 -16.21 12.40
CA VAL A 129 -3.82 -17.01 11.16
C VAL A 129 -3.63 -16.11 9.95
N ILE A 130 -4.37 -15.00 9.88
CA ILE A 130 -4.20 -13.99 8.84
C ILE A 130 -2.81 -13.38 8.90
N GLY A 131 -2.31 -13.07 10.09
CA GLY A 131 -0.98 -12.49 10.25
C GLY A 131 0.14 -13.42 9.80
N TYR A 132 0.02 -14.72 10.09
CA TYR A 132 0.92 -15.73 9.55
C TYR A 132 0.87 -15.80 8.02
N LEU A 133 -0.33 -15.81 7.43
CA LEU A 133 -0.50 -15.85 5.97
C LEU A 133 0.18 -14.66 5.29
N LEU A 134 -0.12 -13.43 5.77
CA LEU A 134 0.46 -12.20 5.22
C LEU A 134 1.98 -12.15 5.42
N ALA A 135 2.48 -12.63 6.55
CA ALA A 135 3.91 -12.77 6.79
C ALA A 135 4.57 -13.71 5.78
N LYS A 136 3.97 -14.88 5.52
CA LYS A 136 4.47 -15.83 4.53
C LYS A 136 4.45 -15.29 3.10
N GLU A 137 3.41 -14.57 2.72
CA GLU A 137 3.38 -13.89 1.42
C GLU A 137 4.50 -12.84 1.27
N ASN A 138 4.81 -12.12 2.35
CA ASN A 138 5.91 -11.15 2.35
C ASN A 138 7.29 -11.83 2.26
N GLU A 139 7.52 -12.93 2.99
CA GLU A 139 8.75 -13.73 2.89
C GLU A 139 8.96 -14.26 1.45
N ILE A 140 7.90 -14.76 0.81
CA ILE A 140 7.94 -15.22 -0.59
C ILE A 140 8.29 -14.06 -1.53
N ARG A 141 7.73 -12.86 -1.30
CA ARG A 141 8.06 -11.65 -2.08
C ARG A 141 9.52 -11.24 -1.92
N ILE A 142 10.07 -11.31 -0.71
CA ILE A 142 11.48 -11.02 -0.43
C ILE A 142 12.38 -12.00 -1.19
N ILE A 143 12.10 -13.30 -1.11
CA ILE A 143 12.84 -14.33 -1.85
C ILE A 143 12.77 -14.04 -3.35
N ARG A 144 11.59 -13.69 -3.88
CA ARG A 144 11.42 -13.33 -5.30
C ARG A 144 12.30 -12.14 -5.69
N ILE A 145 12.33 -11.05 -4.92
CA ILE A 145 13.20 -9.90 -5.18
C ILE A 145 14.67 -10.32 -5.23
N ILE A 146 15.10 -11.16 -4.28
CA ILE A 146 16.48 -11.64 -4.25
C ILE A 146 16.78 -12.47 -5.51
N MET A 147 15.90 -13.39 -5.88
CA MET A 147 16.06 -14.21 -7.08
C MET A 147 16.12 -13.36 -8.35
N GLU A 148 15.17 -12.45 -8.54
CA GLU A 148 15.14 -11.54 -9.69
C GLU A 148 16.40 -10.67 -9.74
N GLY A 149 16.84 -10.14 -8.59
CA GLY A 149 18.06 -9.35 -8.51
C GLY A 149 19.31 -10.15 -8.89
N LYS A 150 19.40 -11.42 -8.47
CA LYS A 150 20.50 -12.31 -8.83
C LYS A 150 20.48 -12.71 -10.31
N ILE A 151 19.30 -13.05 -10.85
CA ILE A 151 19.13 -13.38 -12.28
C ILE A 151 19.56 -12.21 -13.17
N ASN A 152 19.26 -10.97 -12.75
CA ASN A 152 19.63 -9.76 -13.47
C ASN A 152 21.03 -9.22 -13.11
N ASN A 153 21.85 -9.98 -12.37
CA ASN A 153 23.20 -9.58 -11.95
C ASN A 153 23.27 -8.20 -11.25
N LEU A 154 22.24 -7.83 -10.50
CA LEU A 154 22.22 -6.57 -9.76
C LEU A 154 23.23 -6.60 -8.61
N PRO A 155 23.89 -5.46 -8.30
CA PRO A 155 24.73 -5.36 -7.11
C PRO A 155 23.94 -5.69 -5.84
N SER A 156 24.58 -6.41 -4.91
CA SER A 156 23.94 -6.83 -3.65
C SER A 156 23.36 -5.65 -2.85
N GLN A 157 23.99 -4.47 -2.94
CA GLN A 157 23.51 -3.24 -2.31
C GLN A 157 22.17 -2.78 -2.89
N THR A 158 22.03 -2.78 -4.22
CA THR A 158 20.78 -2.43 -4.91
C THR A 158 19.65 -3.40 -4.60
N ILE A 159 19.96 -4.70 -4.44
CA ILE A 159 18.96 -5.69 -4.01
C ILE A 159 18.50 -5.39 -2.58
N ARG A 160 19.45 -5.09 -1.68
CA ARG A 160 19.19 -4.80 -0.26
C ARG A 160 18.26 -3.60 -0.08
N GLU A 161 18.43 -2.54 -0.87
CA GLU A 161 17.58 -1.33 -0.83
C GLU A 161 16.11 -1.60 -1.20
N ARG A 162 15.83 -2.70 -1.90
CA ARG A 162 14.48 -3.11 -2.31
C ARG A 162 13.83 -4.11 -1.35
N LEU A 163 14.57 -4.59 -0.34
CA LEU A 163 14.03 -5.55 0.62
C LEU A 163 13.08 -4.85 1.60
N ARG A 164 11.98 -5.54 1.92
CA ARG A 164 10.96 -5.12 2.88
C ARG A 164 11.30 -5.65 4.28
N ASP A 165 10.68 -5.08 5.30
CA ASP A 165 10.76 -5.62 6.67
C ASP A 165 10.21 -7.05 6.73
N VAL A 166 10.72 -7.84 7.68
CA VAL A 166 10.29 -9.22 7.92
C VAL A 166 9.33 -9.26 9.11
N TYR A 167 8.42 -10.23 9.17
CA TYR A 167 7.41 -10.31 10.23
C TYR A 167 7.99 -10.63 11.62
N VAL A 168 9.10 -11.37 11.68
CA VAL A 168 9.72 -11.87 12.92
C VAL A 168 10.41 -10.75 13.70
#